data_AF-A0AAW8I6Z4-F1
#
_entry.id   AF-A0AAW8I6Z4-F1
#
_cell.length_a   1.000
_cell.length_b   1.000
_cell.length_c   1.000
_cell.angle_alpha   90.00
_cell.angle_beta   90.00
_cell.angle_gamma   90.00
#
_symmetry.space_group_name_H-M   'P 1'
#
loop_
_entity.id
_entity.type
_entity.pdbx_description
1 polymer ?
#
loop_
_entity_poly.entity_id
_entity_poly.type
_entity_poly.pdbx_seq_one_letter_code
_entity_poly.pdbx_strand_id
1 'polypeptide(L)'
;MRVCSAWVVRCSLVVSFLVPQCVWYARADPPAPAPRPILPPLAPGQVLRIGPTAGTGTPTGDYGIGATDLCEFVEFPSQLLQVCGDSFAGQGVGFGGWYAPVALHVDTESIDDPAGVRYTGVTGVGTPLLADPTPPGDSQLPAGVVQINRRNYLMVTTTKDLQPQNSRLVRAEAARGGWQTVSGSRRNAAYQDGRQTQISGYYDPVPTPDSPTGWVYIVADSFTRGEPAVLYRATPESFTDRSRWQGWAGGPDGGWNKPPTPLWPDQLGEMSIRQIDGQTVLSYFNASTGNMEVRVAHHPTSLGAAPVTTVVRHDEWPEPAESLPPPYDNRLAQPYGGYISPGSTIDELRIFVSQWDTRARQNGPYRVIQFAVNPFKPWSDP
;
A
#
# COMPACT_ATOMS: atom_id res chain seq x y z
N MET A 1 -11.87 -96.38 22.37
CA MET A 1 -11.20 -95.81 23.55
C MET A 1 -10.47 -94.56 23.14
N ARG A 2 -10.76 -93.46 23.83
CA ARG A 2 -10.14 -92.14 23.69
C ARG A 2 -8.73 -92.16 24.30
N VAL A 3 -7.77 -91.50 23.68
CA VAL A 3 -6.67 -90.84 24.39
C VAL A 3 -6.41 -89.50 23.70
N CYS A 4 -6.74 -88.42 24.39
CA CYS A 4 -6.50 -87.03 23.99
C CYS A 4 -5.06 -86.63 24.36
N SER A 5 -4.35 -85.98 23.44
CA SER A 5 -3.09 -85.29 23.70
C SER A 5 -3.34 -83.98 24.44
N ALA A 6 -2.60 -83.76 25.52
CA ALA A 6 -2.58 -82.52 26.29
C ALA A 6 -1.75 -81.45 25.56
N TRP A 7 -2.35 -80.27 25.32
CA TRP A 7 -1.66 -79.07 24.89
C TRP A 7 -1.59 -78.08 26.05
N VAL A 8 -0.38 -77.62 26.35
CA VAL A 8 -0.06 -76.60 27.36
C VAL A 8 -0.49 -75.23 26.82
N VAL A 9 -1.42 -74.57 27.51
CA VAL A 9 -1.85 -73.19 27.20
C VAL A 9 -0.98 -72.21 27.98
N ARG A 10 -0.19 -71.39 27.28
CA ARG A 10 0.44 -70.18 27.81
C ARG A 10 -0.63 -69.08 27.90
N CYS A 11 -0.95 -68.64 29.13
CA CYS A 11 -1.74 -67.43 29.35
C CYS A 11 -0.83 -66.20 29.20
N SER A 12 -1.07 -65.38 28.16
CA SER A 12 -0.56 -64.02 28.07
C SER A 12 -1.67 -63.05 28.48
N LEU A 13 -1.48 -62.36 29.60
CA LEU A 13 -2.33 -61.24 30.03
C LEU A 13 -2.04 -60.03 29.13
N VAL A 14 -3.03 -59.63 28.31
CA VAL A 14 -3.01 -58.36 27.59
C VAL A 14 -3.69 -57.32 28.47
N VAL A 15 -2.91 -56.36 28.97
CA VAL A 15 -3.43 -55.19 29.70
C VAL A 15 -3.73 -54.10 28.67
N SER A 16 -5.01 -53.83 28.43
CA SER A 16 -5.46 -52.73 27.59
C SER A 16 -5.43 -51.41 28.40
N PHE A 17 -4.50 -50.51 28.07
CA PHE A 17 -4.53 -49.14 28.56
C PHE A 17 -5.55 -48.32 27.76
N LEU A 18 -6.68 -47.97 28.37
CA LEU A 18 -7.61 -46.95 27.87
C LEU A 18 -7.08 -45.58 28.30
N VAL A 19 -6.52 -44.83 27.36
CA VAL A 19 -6.16 -43.41 27.56
C VAL A 19 -7.40 -42.56 27.27
N PRO A 20 -7.91 -41.77 28.21
CA PRO A 20 -9.03 -40.87 27.94
C PRO A 20 -8.56 -39.74 27.03
N GLN A 21 -9.14 -39.64 25.84
CA GLN A 21 -8.93 -38.47 24.98
C GLN A 21 -9.77 -37.30 25.50
N CYS A 22 -9.12 -36.37 26.19
CA CYS A 22 -9.71 -35.07 26.48
C CYS A 22 -9.92 -34.32 25.16
N VAL A 23 -11.18 -34.17 24.75
CA VAL A 23 -11.56 -33.31 23.63
C VAL A 23 -11.48 -31.87 24.12
N TRP A 24 -10.38 -31.19 23.80
CA TRP A 24 -10.26 -29.75 24.03
C TRP A 24 -11.10 -29.03 22.98
N TYR A 25 -12.21 -28.43 23.40
CA TYR A 25 -12.91 -27.45 22.59
C TYR A 25 -12.00 -26.22 22.46
N ALA A 26 -11.27 -26.12 21.35
CA ALA A 26 -10.59 -24.89 20.98
C ALA A 26 -11.68 -23.84 20.69
N ARG A 27 -11.90 -22.92 21.63
CA ARG A 27 -12.62 -21.67 21.33
C ARG A 27 -11.64 -20.76 20.60
N ALA A 28 -11.97 -20.37 19.39
CA ALA A 28 -11.31 -19.24 18.76
C ALA A 28 -11.54 -18.01 19.64
N ASP A 29 -10.50 -17.21 19.86
CA ASP A 29 -10.68 -15.89 20.46
C ASP A 29 -11.67 -15.10 19.60
N PRO A 30 -12.57 -14.32 20.22
CA PRO A 30 -13.46 -13.46 19.45
C PRO A 30 -12.62 -12.55 18.53
N PRO A 31 -13.08 -12.29 17.30
CA PRO A 31 -12.37 -11.39 16.40
C PRO A 31 -12.13 -10.04 17.08
N ALA A 32 -10.95 -9.46 16.86
CA ALA A 32 -10.64 -8.13 17.36
C ALA A 32 -11.76 -7.16 16.94
N PRO A 33 -12.19 -6.24 17.83
CA PRO A 33 -13.23 -5.28 17.48
C PRO A 33 -12.82 -4.51 16.24
N ALA A 34 -13.76 -4.31 15.31
CA ALA A 34 -13.52 -3.51 14.13
C ALA A 34 -13.03 -2.10 14.55
N PRO A 35 -12.06 -1.51 13.84
CA PRO A 35 -11.64 -0.13 14.09
C PRO A 35 -12.86 0.79 14.06
N ARG A 36 -12.89 1.78 14.94
CA ARG A 36 -13.96 2.80 14.98
C ARG A 36 -13.38 4.12 14.46
N PRO A 37 -14.22 5.00 13.88
CA PRO A 37 -13.81 6.37 13.60
C PRO A 37 -13.21 7.03 14.85
N ILE A 38 -12.05 7.63 14.68
CA ILE A 38 -11.27 8.27 15.76
C ILE A 38 -11.70 9.72 15.90
N LEU A 39 -12.07 10.35 14.78
CA LEU A 39 -12.57 11.71 14.74
C LEU A 39 -14.09 11.72 14.95
N PRO A 40 -14.67 12.89 15.28
CA PRO A 40 -16.11 13.08 15.18
C PRO A 40 -16.61 12.59 13.81
N PRO A 41 -17.77 11.91 13.73
CA PRO A 41 -18.25 11.33 12.49
C PRO A 41 -18.27 12.37 11.36
N LEU A 42 -17.50 12.10 10.32
CA LEU A 42 -17.49 12.90 9.10
C LEU A 42 -18.74 12.55 8.27
N ALA A 43 -19.36 13.55 7.64
CA ALA A 43 -20.42 13.31 6.66
C ALA A 43 -19.85 12.70 5.35
N PRO A 44 -20.63 11.95 4.55
CA PRO A 44 -20.18 11.48 3.25
C PRO A 44 -19.62 12.62 2.38
N GLY A 45 -18.44 12.40 1.80
CA GLY A 45 -17.68 13.39 1.03
C GLY A 45 -16.88 14.39 1.86
N GLN A 46 -17.06 14.42 3.20
CA GLN A 46 -16.34 15.36 4.05
C GLN A 46 -14.89 14.93 4.27
N VAL A 47 -14.00 15.93 4.22
CA VAL A 47 -12.57 15.78 4.46
C VAL A 47 -12.15 16.67 5.62
N LEU A 48 -11.20 16.19 6.41
CA LEU A 48 -10.51 16.96 7.44
C LEU A 48 -9.00 16.78 7.30
N ARG A 49 -8.24 17.86 7.19
CA ARG A 49 -6.79 17.86 7.29
C ARG A 49 -6.37 17.71 8.75
N ILE A 50 -5.60 16.67 9.06
CA ILE A 50 -5.03 16.47 10.40
C ILE A 50 -3.75 17.30 10.54
N GLY A 51 -2.76 17.07 9.66
CA GLY A 51 -1.53 17.84 9.69
C GLY A 51 -0.36 17.18 8.96
N PRO A 52 0.76 17.91 8.78
CA PRO A 52 2.02 17.33 8.36
C PRO A 52 2.46 16.23 9.31
N THR A 53 2.88 15.08 8.77
CA THR A 53 3.38 13.95 9.56
C THR A 53 4.86 13.70 9.30
N ALA A 54 5.33 13.81 8.05
CA ALA A 54 6.74 13.61 7.69
C ALA A 54 7.28 14.70 6.77
N GLY A 55 8.60 14.89 6.78
CA GLY A 55 9.32 15.84 5.93
C GLY A 55 9.36 17.25 6.50
N THR A 56 9.34 18.26 5.62
CA THR A 56 9.59 19.67 5.99
C THR A 56 8.72 20.13 7.17
N GLY A 57 9.38 20.63 8.22
CA GLY A 57 8.73 21.17 9.42
C GLY A 57 8.17 20.13 10.38
N THR A 58 8.55 18.86 10.24
CA THR A 58 8.05 17.76 11.09
C THR A 58 9.16 17.14 11.96
N PRO A 59 8.79 16.40 13.02
CA PRO A 59 9.77 15.71 13.88
C PRO A 59 10.61 14.63 13.19
N THR A 60 10.32 14.25 11.93
CA THR A 60 11.19 13.29 11.22
C THR A 60 12.61 13.83 11.01
N GLY A 61 12.81 15.15 11.13
CA GLY A 61 14.12 15.78 11.15
C GLY A 61 15.04 15.25 12.25
N ASP A 62 14.49 14.83 13.40
CA ASP A 62 15.26 14.25 14.51
C ASP A 62 15.90 12.90 14.14
N TYR A 63 15.37 12.24 13.12
CA TYR A 63 15.92 11.00 12.54
C TYR A 63 16.79 11.26 11.30
N GLY A 64 17.12 12.52 11.00
CA GLY A 64 17.87 12.90 9.81
C GLY A 64 17.05 12.86 8.52
N ILE A 65 15.71 12.99 8.61
CA ILE A 65 14.79 13.10 7.48
C ILE A 65 14.04 14.44 7.60
N GLY A 66 14.68 15.52 7.17
CA GLY A 66 14.11 16.86 7.20
C GLY A 66 13.13 17.14 6.05
N ALA A 67 13.16 16.35 4.98
CA ALA A 67 12.26 16.46 3.84
C ALA A 67 12.06 15.09 3.18
N THR A 68 10.83 14.74 2.79
CA THR A 68 10.53 13.41 2.21
C THR A 68 9.17 13.39 1.52
N ASP A 69 8.92 12.35 0.72
CA ASP A 69 7.66 12.12 0.04
C ASP A 69 7.26 10.63 -0.08
N LEU A 70 6.12 10.42 -0.73
CA LEU A 70 5.43 9.15 -0.96
C LEU A 70 4.98 8.48 0.34
N CYS A 71 5.90 7.90 1.10
CA CYS A 71 5.66 7.29 2.41
C CYS A 71 4.48 6.29 2.43
N GLU A 72 4.57 5.26 1.58
CA GLU A 72 3.57 4.18 1.48
C GLU A 72 3.69 3.17 2.64
N PHE A 73 2.57 2.74 3.20
CA PHE A 73 2.55 1.82 4.33
C PHE A 73 2.92 0.39 3.95
N VAL A 74 3.78 -0.22 4.77
CA VAL A 74 4.12 -1.66 4.72
C VAL A 74 3.90 -2.27 6.10
N GLU A 75 2.89 -3.14 6.19
CA GLU A 75 2.47 -3.77 7.45
C GLU A 75 3.18 -5.10 7.70
N PHE A 76 3.87 -5.19 8.83
CA PHE A 76 4.40 -6.44 9.36
C PHE A 76 3.68 -6.79 10.67
N PRO A 77 3.65 -8.07 11.07
CA PRO A 77 3.03 -8.47 12.34
C PRO A 77 3.57 -7.76 13.59
N SER A 78 4.83 -7.31 13.55
CA SER A 78 5.50 -6.70 14.70
C SER A 78 5.85 -5.22 14.53
N GLN A 79 5.67 -4.66 13.33
CA GLN A 79 6.11 -3.31 12.99
C GLN A 79 5.27 -2.74 11.85
N LEU A 80 5.07 -1.43 11.86
CA LEU A 80 4.52 -0.70 10.73
C LEU A 80 5.59 0.25 10.18
N LEU A 81 5.79 0.22 8.87
CA LEU A 81 6.72 1.10 8.18
C LEU A 81 5.98 2.00 7.19
N GLN A 82 6.51 3.19 6.95
CA GLN A 82 6.21 3.98 5.75
C GLN A 82 7.46 4.07 4.88
N VAL A 83 7.40 3.50 3.68
CA VAL A 83 8.49 3.53 2.70
C VAL A 83 8.36 4.80 1.87
N CYS A 84 9.28 5.72 2.10
CA CYS A 84 9.32 7.03 1.48
C CYS A 84 10.26 7.06 0.28
N GLY A 85 9.99 7.98 -0.65
CA GLY A 85 10.76 8.20 -1.86
C GLY A 85 12.05 8.96 -1.59
N ASP A 86 12.31 9.97 -2.41
CA ASP A 86 13.47 10.83 -2.22
C ASP A 86 13.37 11.51 -0.86
N SER A 87 14.43 11.44 -0.08
CA SER A 87 14.46 11.94 1.29
C SER A 87 15.78 12.65 1.56
N PHE A 88 15.69 13.77 2.27
CA PHE A 88 16.81 14.67 2.50
C PHE A 88 16.98 14.96 3.99
N ALA A 89 18.24 15.10 4.43
CA ALA A 89 18.52 15.41 5.83
C ALA A 89 18.13 16.85 6.22
N GLY A 90 18.20 17.79 5.27
CA GLY A 90 17.75 19.17 5.46
C GLY A 90 16.25 19.35 5.21
N GLN A 91 15.76 20.57 5.44
CA GLN A 91 14.33 20.90 5.44
C GLN A 91 13.71 21.09 4.04
N GLY A 92 14.42 20.74 2.97
CA GLY A 92 13.94 20.84 1.60
C GLY A 92 14.70 19.90 0.67
N VAL A 93 14.23 19.80 -0.58
CA VAL A 93 14.87 18.98 -1.61
C VAL A 93 16.31 19.44 -1.84
N GLY A 94 17.25 18.50 -1.83
CA GLY A 94 18.66 18.75 -2.12
C GLY A 94 19.51 19.25 -0.94
N PHE A 95 18.97 19.36 0.28
CA PHE A 95 19.76 19.78 1.45
C PHE A 95 20.23 18.59 2.29
N GLY A 96 21.53 18.57 2.59
CA GLY A 96 22.14 17.51 3.39
C GLY A 96 22.24 16.19 2.63
N GLY A 97 22.29 15.06 3.36
CA GLY A 97 22.33 13.73 2.75
C GLY A 97 21.05 13.43 1.98
N TRP A 98 21.17 12.72 0.86
CA TRP A 98 20.07 12.26 0.02
C TRP A 98 19.95 10.74 0.09
N TYR A 99 18.75 10.24 0.41
CA TYR A 99 18.44 8.84 0.63
C TYR A 99 17.19 8.46 -0.18
N ALA A 100 17.26 7.36 -0.94
CA ALA A 100 16.14 6.90 -1.76
C ALA A 100 16.22 5.38 -1.99
N PRO A 101 15.27 4.58 -1.47
CA PRO A 101 14.21 4.93 -0.51
C PRO A 101 14.67 4.85 0.96
N VAL A 102 13.87 5.40 1.87
CA VAL A 102 13.96 5.18 3.33
C VAL A 102 12.67 4.56 3.86
N ALA A 103 12.72 3.94 5.03
CA ALA A 103 11.56 3.42 5.74
C ALA A 103 11.46 4.06 7.12
N LEU A 104 10.48 4.94 7.32
CA LEU A 104 10.14 5.49 8.63
C LEU A 104 9.43 4.42 9.46
N HIS A 105 9.79 4.29 10.73
CA HIS A 105 9.17 3.36 11.68
C HIS A 105 7.99 4.07 12.33
N VAL A 106 6.78 3.58 12.09
CA VAL A 106 5.55 4.17 12.59
C VAL A 106 5.30 3.70 14.02
N ASP A 107 5.01 4.63 14.92
CA ASP A 107 4.44 4.33 16.24
C ASP A 107 3.02 3.78 16.02
N THR A 108 2.82 2.47 16.19
CA THR A 108 1.53 1.84 15.93
C THR A 108 0.41 2.35 16.84
N GLU A 109 0.75 2.89 18.01
CA GLU A 109 -0.24 3.50 18.92
C GLU A 109 -0.76 4.85 18.39
N SER A 110 -0.05 5.46 17.42
CA SER A 110 -0.42 6.74 16.82
C SER A 110 -1.30 6.64 15.56
N ILE A 111 -1.50 5.43 15.02
CA ILE A 111 -2.31 5.22 13.80
C ILE A 111 -3.72 5.77 14.02
N ASP A 112 -4.27 5.48 15.21
CA ASP A 112 -5.61 5.85 15.62
C ASP A 112 -5.64 7.13 16.47
N ASP A 113 -4.59 7.96 16.39
CA ASP A 113 -4.51 9.22 17.15
C ASP A 113 -5.14 10.37 16.34
N PRO A 114 -6.06 11.17 16.92
CA PRO A 114 -6.59 12.36 16.25
C PRO A 114 -5.53 13.42 15.91
N ALA A 115 -4.37 13.43 16.59
CA ALA A 115 -3.25 14.32 16.29
C ALA A 115 -2.38 13.84 15.11
N GLY A 116 -2.58 12.59 14.66
CA GLY A 116 -1.89 11.99 13.53
C GLY A 116 -0.70 11.11 13.91
N VAL A 117 -0.13 10.48 12.89
CA VAL A 117 0.93 9.48 13.03
C VAL A 117 2.25 10.09 13.53
N ARG A 118 2.92 9.34 14.42
CA ARG A 118 4.26 9.60 14.93
C ARG A 118 5.24 8.53 14.48
N TYR A 119 6.53 8.85 14.57
CA TYR A 119 7.61 7.97 14.15
C TYR A 119 8.60 7.73 15.28
N THR A 120 9.13 6.50 15.34
CA THR A 120 10.09 6.05 16.37
C THR A 120 11.49 5.81 15.80
N GLY A 121 11.70 6.00 14.50
CA GLY A 121 12.98 5.75 13.86
C GLY A 121 12.92 5.70 12.34
N VAL A 122 14.06 5.38 11.73
CA VAL A 122 14.21 5.26 10.27
C VAL A 122 15.20 4.15 9.92
N THR A 123 14.98 3.48 8.79
CA THR A 123 15.95 2.60 8.12
C THR A 123 16.22 3.15 6.71
N GLY A 124 17.45 3.05 6.20
CA GLY A 124 17.80 3.59 4.87
C GLY A 124 18.76 4.78 4.87
N VAL A 125 19.05 5.38 6.03
CA VAL A 125 19.97 6.53 6.17
C VAL A 125 21.42 6.08 6.30
N GLY A 126 21.72 5.24 7.31
CA GLY A 126 23.09 4.75 7.55
C GLY A 126 23.43 3.47 6.78
N THR A 127 22.44 2.63 6.51
CA THR A 127 22.54 1.44 5.66
C THR A 127 21.39 1.49 4.65
N PRO A 128 21.65 1.28 3.35
CA PRO A 128 20.61 1.32 2.32
C PRO A 128 19.43 0.41 2.63
N LEU A 129 18.22 0.89 2.35
CA LEU A 129 17.01 0.07 2.52
C LEU A 129 17.00 -1.09 1.51
N LEU A 130 17.50 -0.87 0.29
CA LEU A 130 17.57 -1.85 -0.79
C LEU A 130 18.98 -2.45 -0.90
N ALA A 131 19.06 -3.73 -1.29
CA ALA A 131 20.34 -4.39 -1.53
C ALA A 131 21.03 -3.93 -2.82
N ASP A 132 20.24 -3.69 -3.88
CA ASP A 132 20.77 -3.19 -5.14
C ASP A 132 21.10 -1.69 -5.00
N PRO A 133 22.34 -1.27 -5.33
CA PRO A 133 22.73 0.13 -5.19
C PRO A 133 22.00 1.01 -6.21
N THR A 134 21.76 2.26 -5.82
CA THR A 134 21.20 3.28 -6.72
C THR A 134 22.27 3.68 -7.74
N PRO A 135 21.99 3.60 -9.06
CA PRO A 135 22.91 4.09 -10.07
C PRO A 135 23.23 5.58 -9.89
N PRO A 136 24.44 6.06 -10.23
CA PRO A 136 24.78 7.48 -10.09
C PRO A 136 23.84 8.38 -10.91
N GLY A 137 23.22 9.35 -10.24
CA GLY A 137 22.29 10.31 -10.86
C GLY A 137 20.85 9.81 -11.01
N ASP A 138 20.55 8.61 -10.53
CA ASP A 138 19.21 8.03 -10.53
C ASP A 138 18.61 8.04 -9.09
N SER A 139 17.30 7.86 -8.99
CA SER A 139 16.58 7.53 -7.75
C SER A 139 16.04 6.10 -7.82
N GLN A 140 15.84 5.47 -6.66
CA GLN A 140 15.04 4.25 -6.55
C GLN A 140 13.81 4.56 -5.70
N LEU A 141 12.64 4.64 -6.35
CA LEU A 141 11.41 5.13 -5.71
C LEU A 141 10.44 3.98 -5.43
N PRO A 142 9.73 4.00 -4.29
CA PRO A 142 8.61 3.10 -4.05
C PRO A 142 7.51 3.41 -5.07
N ALA A 143 7.04 2.36 -5.74
CA ALA A 143 6.07 2.45 -6.81
C ALA A 143 4.91 1.47 -6.59
N GLY A 144 4.58 1.21 -5.32
CA GLY A 144 3.50 0.32 -4.93
C GLY A 144 3.89 -0.78 -3.95
N VAL A 145 3.01 -1.07 -3.01
CA VAL A 145 3.11 -2.22 -2.11
C VAL A 145 2.01 -3.23 -2.41
N VAL A 146 2.35 -4.52 -2.31
CA VAL A 146 1.39 -5.63 -2.33
C VAL A 146 1.70 -6.58 -1.19
N GLN A 147 0.71 -6.82 -0.33
CA GLN A 147 0.81 -7.80 0.75
C GLN A 147 0.07 -9.09 0.39
N ILE A 148 0.76 -10.22 0.51
CA ILE A 148 0.22 -11.56 0.20
C ILE A 148 0.66 -12.51 1.30
N ASN A 149 -0.28 -13.09 2.05
CA ASN A 149 0.03 -14.07 3.10
C ASN A 149 1.16 -13.63 4.07
N ARG A 150 1.06 -12.41 4.60
CA ARG A 150 2.06 -11.78 5.51
C ARG A 150 3.44 -11.53 4.88
N ARG A 151 3.57 -11.66 3.56
CA ARG A 151 4.76 -11.27 2.79
C ARG A 151 4.47 -9.95 2.10
N ASN A 152 5.38 -9.01 2.25
CA ASN A 152 5.29 -7.70 1.62
C ASN A 152 6.21 -7.65 0.42
N TYR A 153 5.66 -7.24 -0.71
CA TYR A 153 6.39 -6.98 -1.95
C TYR A 153 6.28 -5.49 -2.27
N LEU A 154 7.42 -4.83 -2.36
CA LEU A 154 7.54 -3.45 -2.80
C LEU A 154 7.90 -3.44 -4.28
N MET A 155 7.11 -2.79 -5.13
CA MET A 155 7.59 -2.40 -6.44
C MET A 155 8.55 -1.22 -6.27
N VAL A 156 9.75 -1.36 -6.80
CA VAL A 156 10.74 -0.28 -6.89
C VAL A 156 10.94 0.07 -8.34
N THR A 157 10.83 1.35 -8.65
CA THR A 157 11.13 1.89 -9.97
C THR A 157 12.40 2.75 -9.89
N THR A 158 13.39 2.38 -10.70
CA THR A 158 14.60 3.18 -10.85
C THR A 158 14.31 4.26 -11.88
N THR A 159 14.52 5.52 -11.51
CA THR A 159 14.20 6.68 -12.33
C THR A 159 15.40 7.57 -12.54
N LYS A 160 15.48 8.20 -13.70
CA LYS A 160 16.39 9.31 -13.98
C LYS A 160 15.57 10.51 -14.39
N ASP A 161 15.67 11.63 -13.67
CA ASP A 161 14.82 12.81 -13.88
C ASP A 161 13.31 12.45 -13.91
N LEU A 162 12.89 11.58 -12.98
CA LEU A 162 11.54 10.99 -12.89
C LEU A 162 11.10 10.15 -14.09
N GLN A 163 11.98 9.89 -15.06
CA GLN A 163 11.73 8.96 -16.17
C GLN A 163 12.11 7.53 -15.76
N PRO A 164 11.19 6.55 -15.83
CA PRO A 164 11.47 5.18 -15.45
C PRO A 164 12.52 4.57 -16.38
N GLN A 165 13.51 3.90 -15.79
CA GLN A 165 14.53 3.12 -16.49
C GLN A 165 14.18 1.63 -16.45
N ASN A 166 13.76 1.16 -15.28
CA ASN A 166 13.31 -0.21 -15.04
C ASN A 166 12.49 -0.28 -13.74
N SER A 167 11.71 -1.33 -13.57
CA SER A 167 10.99 -1.63 -12.32
C SER A 167 11.19 -3.08 -11.90
N ARG A 168 11.11 -3.36 -10.60
CA ARG A 168 11.28 -4.70 -10.03
C ARG A 168 10.53 -4.86 -8.72
N LEU A 169 10.21 -6.10 -8.37
CA LEU A 169 9.69 -6.43 -7.06
C LEU A 169 10.85 -6.65 -6.09
N VAL A 170 10.73 -6.12 -4.88
CA VAL A 170 11.64 -6.29 -3.77
C VAL A 170 10.86 -6.92 -2.62
N ARG A 171 11.44 -7.92 -1.95
CA ARG A 171 10.85 -8.49 -0.74
C ARG A 171 11.20 -7.60 0.44
N ALA A 172 10.19 -6.96 1.03
CA ALA A 172 10.37 -6.11 2.19
C ALA A 172 10.49 -6.96 3.46
N GLU A 173 11.35 -6.50 4.38
CA GLU A 173 11.63 -7.20 5.64
C GLU A 173 11.62 -6.22 6.80
N ALA A 174 10.97 -6.62 7.90
CA ALA A 174 10.96 -5.82 9.12
C ALA A 174 12.37 -5.70 9.73
N ALA A 175 12.60 -4.62 10.48
CA ALA A 175 13.76 -4.40 11.33
C ALA A 175 15.17 -4.43 10.67
N ARG A 176 15.30 -4.50 9.34
CA ARG A 176 16.60 -4.42 8.66
C ARG A 176 16.52 -3.78 7.27
N GLY A 177 17.60 -3.13 6.85
CA GLY A 177 17.82 -2.72 5.46
C GLY A 177 18.31 -3.87 4.58
N GLY A 178 18.77 -3.56 3.36
CA GLY A 178 19.28 -4.55 2.42
C GLY A 178 18.20 -5.48 1.85
N TRP A 179 16.99 -4.96 1.62
CA TRP A 179 15.88 -5.71 1.04
C TRP A 179 16.21 -6.22 -0.36
N GLN A 180 15.92 -7.51 -0.56
CA GLN A 180 16.39 -8.24 -1.73
C GLN A 180 15.41 -8.13 -2.90
N THR A 181 15.96 -7.85 -4.08
CA THR A 181 15.22 -7.96 -5.34
C THR A 181 14.73 -9.39 -5.50
N VAL A 182 13.44 -9.55 -5.82
CA VAL A 182 12.86 -10.83 -6.18
C VAL A 182 13.46 -11.27 -7.52
N SER A 183 14.09 -12.44 -7.52
CA SER A 183 14.76 -13.00 -8.71
C SER A 183 13.81 -13.05 -9.91
N GLY A 184 14.29 -12.60 -11.08
CA GLY A 184 13.52 -12.61 -12.32
C GLY A 184 12.39 -11.56 -12.42
N SER A 185 12.18 -10.71 -11.41
CA SER A 185 11.08 -9.72 -11.41
C SER A 185 11.37 -8.42 -12.17
N ARG A 186 12.65 -8.12 -12.45
CA ARG A 186 13.07 -6.88 -13.12
C ARG A 186 12.53 -6.82 -14.54
N ARG A 187 12.02 -5.66 -14.95
CA ARG A 187 11.53 -5.36 -16.29
C ARG A 187 12.02 -3.98 -16.72
N ASN A 188 12.32 -3.82 -18.00
CA ASN A 188 12.62 -2.51 -18.59
C ASN A 188 11.38 -1.61 -18.53
N ALA A 189 11.58 -0.29 -18.59
CA ALA A 189 10.49 0.68 -18.51
C ALA A 189 9.35 0.44 -19.52
N ALA A 190 9.66 -0.03 -20.73
CA ALA A 190 8.66 -0.27 -21.78
C ALA A 190 7.83 -1.57 -21.61
N TYR A 191 8.06 -2.36 -20.57
CA TYR A 191 7.33 -3.61 -20.37
C TYR A 191 5.83 -3.37 -20.19
N GLN A 192 5.01 -4.11 -20.96
CA GLN A 192 3.55 -3.91 -21.02
C GLN A 192 3.20 -2.47 -21.38
N ASP A 193 3.88 -1.90 -22.37
CA ASP A 193 3.72 -0.53 -22.85
C ASP A 193 3.90 0.53 -21.74
N GLY A 194 4.72 0.23 -20.73
CA GLY A 194 4.97 1.12 -19.59
C GLY A 194 4.00 0.99 -18.43
N ARG A 195 2.89 0.26 -18.61
CA ARG A 195 1.75 0.16 -17.68
C ARG A 195 2.00 -0.68 -16.43
N GLN A 196 3.24 -1.06 -16.18
CA GLN A 196 3.63 -1.78 -14.96
C GLN A 196 4.94 -1.21 -14.39
N THR A 197 5.15 0.09 -14.56
CA THR A 197 6.24 0.80 -13.87
C THR A 197 5.77 1.35 -12.53
N GLN A 198 4.48 1.29 -12.24
CA GLN A 198 3.92 1.53 -10.92
C GLN A 198 2.68 0.65 -10.73
N ILE A 199 2.44 0.21 -9.50
CA ILE A 199 1.35 -0.68 -9.12
C ILE A 199 0.78 -0.29 -7.75
N SER A 200 -0.36 -0.87 -7.41
CA SER A 200 -0.78 -1.10 -6.02
C SER A 200 -1.67 -2.34 -6.01
N GLY A 201 -1.70 -3.09 -4.90
CA GLY A 201 -2.50 -4.32 -4.89
C GLY A 201 -2.83 -4.86 -3.52
N TYR A 202 -3.88 -5.67 -3.46
CA TYR A 202 -4.27 -6.43 -2.27
C TYR A 202 -4.55 -7.89 -2.62
N TYR A 203 -4.42 -8.74 -1.61
CA TYR A 203 -4.74 -10.16 -1.70
C TYR A 203 -6.11 -10.44 -1.11
N ASP A 204 -7.01 -10.99 -1.93
CA ASP A 204 -8.29 -11.53 -1.51
C ASP A 204 -8.18 -13.06 -1.37
N PRO A 205 -8.22 -13.61 -0.14
CA PRO A 205 -8.08 -15.04 0.08
C PRO A 205 -9.34 -15.85 -0.25
N VAL A 206 -10.44 -15.22 -0.69
CA VAL A 206 -11.69 -15.93 -1.02
C VAL A 206 -11.48 -16.85 -2.22
N PRO A 207 -11.65 -18.18 -2.06
CA PRO A 207 -11.46 -19.12 -3.16
C PRO A 207 -12.44 -18.92 -4.31
N THR A 208 -11.94 -19.08 -5.53
CA THR A 208 -12.75 -19.16 -6.75
C THR A 208 -12.39 -20.45 -7.51
N PRO A 209 -13.22 -20.94 -8.45
CA PRO A 209 -12.87 -22.13 -9.26
C PRO A 209 -11.50 -22.02 -9.95
N ASP A 210 -11.14 -20.81 -10.39
CA ASP A 210 -9.89 -20.55 -11.12
C ASP A 210 -8.70 -20.23 -10.21
N SER A 211 -8.94 -19.99 -8.92
CA SER A 211 -7.89 -19.79 -7.91
C SER A 211 -8.37 -20.26 -6.53
N PRO A 212 -8.07 -21.51 -6.17
CA PRO A 212 -8.48 -22.10 -4.89
C PRO A 212 -7.89 -21.41 -3.66
N THR A 213 -6.82 -20.64 -3.84
CA THR A 213 -6.16 -19.85 -2.78
C THR A 213 -6.49 -18.36 -2.90
N GLY A 214 -7.49 -17.97 -3.70
CA GLY A 214 -7.89 -16.58 -3.88
C GLY A 214 -7.00 -15.79 -4.86
N TRP A 215 -7.25 -14.50 -5.00
CA TRP A 215 -6.62 -13.65 -6.03
C TRP A 215 -5.85 -12.49 -5.44
N VAL A 216 -4.72 -12.16 -6.06
CA VAL A 216 -4.06 -10.87 -5.87
C VAL A 216 -4.56 -9.93 -6.95
N TYR A 217 -5.25 -8.86 -6.56
CA TYR A 217 -5.70 -7.81 -7.48
C TYR A 217 -4.70 -6.68 -7.51
N ILE A 218 -4.39 -6.19 -8.71
CA ILE A 218 -3.28 -5.26 -8.94
C ILE A 218 -3.77 -4.17 -9.89
N VAL A 219 -3.85 -2.94 -9.40
CA VAL A 219 -3.98 -1.76 -10.26
C VAL A 219 -2.58 -1.36 -10.68
N ALA A 220 -2.40 -1.03 -11.96
CA ALA A 220 -1.11 -0.69 -12.52
C ALA A 220 -1.23 0.43 -13.55
N ASP A 221 -0.16 1.21 -13.67
CA ASP A 221 -0.06 2.36 -14.56
C ASP A 221 1.41 2.66 -14.92
N SER A 222 1.65 3.85 -15.47
CA SER A 222 2.99 4.36 -15.74
C SER A 222 3.45 5.30 -14.63
N PHE A 223 4.68 5.12 -14.15
CA PHE A 223 5.32 6.01 -13.17
C PHE A 223 5.35 7.48 -13.61
N THR A 224 5.28 7.74 -14.93
CA THR A 224 5.24 9.09 -15.49
C THR A 224 3.89 9.79 -15.36
N ARG A 225 2.86 9.11 -14.81
CA ARG A 225 1.49 9.61 -14.69
C ARG A 225 0.82 9.92 -16.03
N GLY A 226 1.37 9.40 -17.13
CA GLY A 226 0.92 9.69 -18.50
C GLY A 226 -0.18 8.77 -19.01
N GLU A 227 -0.54 7.73 -18.25
CA GLU A 227 -1.44 6.66 -18.68
C GLU A 227 -2.58 6.46 -17.68
N PRO A 228 -3.76 6.00 -18.14
CA PRO A 228 -4.82 5.56 -17.24
C PRO A 228 -4.46 4.28 -16.47
N ALA A 229 -5.12 4.06 -15.32
CA ALA A 229 -5.02 2.80 -14.61
C ALA A 229 -5.61 1.64 -15.43
N VAL A 230 -4.90 0.52 -15.40
CA VAL A 230 -5.37 -0.80 -15.82
C VAL A 230 -5.39 -1.77 -14.65
N LEU A 231 -6.17 -2.85 -14.77
CA LEU A 231 -6.33 -3.84 -13.73
C LEU A 231 -5.78 -5.21 -14.17
N TYR A 232 -5.07 -5.85 -13.26
CA TYR A 232 -4.59 -7.22 -13.38
C TYR A 232 -5.03 -8.05 -12.18
N ARG A 233 -4.98 -9.37 -12.34
CA ARG A 233 -4.98 -10.34 -11.23
C ARG A 233 -3.91 -11.41 -11.41
N ALA A 234 -3.46 -12.00 -10.30
CA ALA A 234 -2.55 -13.14 -10.29
C ALA A 234 -2.89 -14.07 -9.12
N THR A 235 -2.49 -15.34 -9.18
CA THR A 235 -2.53 -16.18 -7.98
C THR A 235 -1.37 -15.75 -7.05
N PRO A 236 -1.47 -16.03 -5.74
CA PRO A 236 -0.37 -15.76 -4.80
C PRO A 236 0.97 -16.34 -5.24
N GLU A 237 0.95 -17.52 -5.87
CA GLU A 237 2.14 -18.26 -6.31
C GLU A 237 2.72 -17.68 -7.61
N SER A 238 1.89 -17.10 -8.48
CA SER A 238 2.35 -16.51 -9.74
C SER A 238 2.64 -15.01 -9.65
N PHE A 239 2.28 -14.34 -8.55
CA PHE A 239 2.39 -12.89 -8.41
C PHE A 239 3.77 -12.33 -8.76
N THR A 240 4.86 -12.97 -8.34
CA THR A 240 6.20 -12.45 -8.58
C THR A 240 6.64 -12.53 -10.04
N ASP A 241 5.96 -13.35 -10.85
CA ASP A 241 6.16 -13.41 -12.29
C ASP A 241 5.10 -12.55 -12.99
N ARG A 242 5.47 -11.29 -13.24
CA ARG A 242 4.64 -10.30 -13.91
C ARG A 242 4.15 -10.69 -15.31
N SER A 243 4.79 -11.66 -15.96
CA SER A 243 4.34 -12.17 -17.26
C SER A 243 3.10 -13.05 -17.18
N ARG A 244 2.76 -13.51 -15.98
CA ARG A 244 1.60 -14.37 -15.72
C ARG A 244 0.37 -13.61 -15.21
N TRP A 245 0.47 -12.29 -15.07
CA TRP A 245 -0.64 -11.46 -14.63
C TRP A 245 -1.73 -11.41 -15.70
N GLN A 246 -2.97 -11.68 -15.30
CA GLN A 246 -4.13 -11.69 -16.17
C GLN A 246 -4.75 -10.28 -16.21
N GLY A 247 -4.71 -9.64 -17.37
CA GLY A 247 -5.35 -8.33 -17.56
C GLY A 247 -6.88 -8.41 -17.56
N TRP A 248 -7.52 -7.33 -17.09
CA TRP A 248 -8.96 -7.11 -17.19
C TRP A 248 -9.30 -6.20 -18.37
N ALA A 249 -10.24 -6.64 -19.20
CA ALA A 249 -10.86 -5.80 -20.23
C ALA A 249 -12.33 -5.53 -19.89
N GLY A 250 -12.78 -4.28 -20.06
CA GLY A 250 -14.19 -3.91 -19.93
C GLY A 250 -15.01 -4.20 -21.20
N GLY A 251 -16.33 -4.08 -21.10
CA GLY A 251 -17.27 -4.22 -22.22
C GLY A 251 -17.79 -5.63 -22.47
N PRO A 252 -18.67 -5.81 -23.47
CA PRO A 252 -19.39 -7.08 -23.71
C PRO A 252 -18.49 -8.29 -23.99
N ASP A 253 -17.38 -8.07 -24.70
CA ASP A 253 -16.37 -9.11 -25.04
C ASP A 253 -15.16 -9.08 -24.10
N GLY A 254 -15.29 -8.35 -22.99
CA GLY A 254 -14.27 -8.17 -21.97
C GLY A 254 -14.08 -9.40 -21.08
N GLY A 255 -13.44 -9.19 -19.93
CA GLY A 255 -13.15 -10.22 -18.95
C GLY A 255 -11.68 -10.29 -18.57
N TRP A 256 -11.37 -11.27 -17.72
CA TRP A 256 -10.01 -11.58 -17.31
C TRP A 256 -9.22 -12.30 -18.40
N ASN A 257 -7.89 -12.23 -18.30
CA ASN A 257 -6.95 -12.86 -19.23
C ASN A 257 -7.07 -12.31 -20.67
N LYS A 258 -7.33 -11.01 -20.78
CA LYS A 258 -7.37 -10.24 -22.03
C LYS A 258 -6.31 -9.13 -21.97
N PRO A 259 -5.92 -8.54 -23.12
CA PRO A 259 -5.19 -7.29 -23.12
C PRO A 259 -5.96 -6.25 -22.27
N PRO A 260 -5.35 -5.67 -21.24
CA PRO A 260 -6.08 -4.85 -20.30
C PRO A 260 -6.52 -3.53 -20.93
N THR A 261 -7.74 -3.10 -20.60
CA THR A 261 -8.28 -1.80 -21.01
C THR A 261 -8.29 -0.84 -19.81
N PRO A 262 -8.19 0.48 -20.03
CA PRO A 262 -8.37 1.47 -18.97
C PRO A 262 -9.63 1.23 -18.14
N LEU A 263 -9.53 1.39 -16.81
CA LEU A 263 -10.70 1.34 -15.93
C LEU A 263 -11.61 2.57 -16.14
N TRP A 264 -11.01 3.74 -16.39
CA TRP A 264 -11.65 5.00 -16.80
C TRP A 264 -10.58 5.84 -17.57
N PRO A 265 -10.93 6.96 -18.23
CA PRO A 265 -10.02 7.61 -19.19
C PRO A 265 -8.98 8.55 -18.56
N ASP A 266 -9.12 8.94 -17.30
CA ASP A 266 -8.21 9.90 -16.66
C ASP A 266 -6.81 9.30 -16.48
N GLN A 267 -5.82 10.16 -16.56
CA GLN A 267 -4.44 9.87 -16.22
C GLN A 267 -4.25 9.97 -14.70
N LEU A 268 -3.48 9.06 -14.13
CA LEU A 268 -3.27 9.01 -12.69
C LEU A 268 -1.86 8.55 -12.32
N GLY A 269 -1.57 8.63 -11.03
CA GLY A 269 -0.36 8.13 -10.42
C GLY A 269 -0.50 7.94 -8.92
N GLU A 270 0.58 7.47 -8.32
CA GLU A 270 0.77 7.20 -6.90
C GLU A 270 -0.45 6.51 -6.25
N MET A 271 -0.73 5.30 -6.72
CA MET A 271 -1.93 4.58 -6.30
C MET A 271 -1.78 3.86 -4.96
N SER A 272 -2.88 3.77 -4.21
CA SER A 272 -3.03 2.93 -3.03
C SER A 272 -4.38 2.23 -3.05
N ILE A 273 -4.38 0.94 -3.40
CA ILE A 273 -5.58 0.10 -3.35
C ILE A 273 -5.56 -0.82 -2.13
N ARG A 274 -6.67 -0.87 -1.41
CA ARG A 274 -6.87 -1.77 -0.27
C ARG A 274 -8.26 -2.40 -0.33
N GLN A 275 -8.38 -3.56 0.32
CA GLN A 275 -9.69 -4.09 0.69
C GLN A 275 -10.00 -3.63 2.13
N ILE A 276 -11.08 -2.87 2.31
CA ILE A 276 -11.52 -2.31 3.59
C ILE A 276 -13.01 -2.64 3.74
N ASP A 277 -13.38 -3.30 4.84
CA ASP A 277 -14.76 -3.73 5.12
C ASP A 277 -15.39 -4.53 3.94
N GLY A 278 -14.58 -5.36 3.28
CA GLY A 278 -14.97 -6.14 2.11
C GLY A 278 -15.14 -5.34 0.81
N GLN A 279 -14.92 -4.03 0.84
CA GLN A 279 -14.96 -3.16 -0.33
C GLN A 279 -13.57 -2.92 -0.90
N THR A 280 -13.49 -2.68 -2.20
CA THR A 280 -12.30 -2.16 -2.86
C THR A 280 -12.25 -0.65 -2.72
N VAL A 281 -11.19 -0.15 -2.11
CA VAL A 281 -10.93 1.29 -1.95
C VAL A 281 -9.64 1.62 -2.69
N LEU A 282 -9.71 2.54 -3.64
CA LEU A 282 -8.56 3.05 -4.39
C LEU A 282 -8.41 4.55 -4.13
N SER A 283 -7.28 4.95 -3.57
CA SER A 283 -6.81 6.32 -3.47
C SER A 283 -5.71 6.56 -4.51
N TYR A 284 -5.72 7.71 -5.19
CA TYR A 284 -4.78 8.01 -6.28
C TYR A 284 -4.63 9.51 -6.51
N PHE A 285 -3.52 9.91 -7.11
CA PHE A 285 -3.35 11.24 -7.71
C PHE A 285 -3.97 11.25 -9.11
N ASN A 286 -4.92 12.14 -9.37
CA ASN A 286 -5.52 12.35 -10.69
C ASN A 286 -4.69 13.39 -11.45
N ALA A 287 -3.83 12.95 -12.37
CA ALA A 287 -2.97 13.83 -13.15
C ALA A 287 -3.76 14.68 -14.16
N SER A 288 -4.97 14.27 -14.54
CA SER A 288 -5.84 15.05 -15.42
C SER A 288 -6.45 16.28 -14.73
N THR A 289 -6.60 16.26 -13.40
CA THR A 289 -7.20 17.36 -12.63
C THR A 289 -6.25 18.01 -11.62
N GLY A 290 -5.16 17.32 -11.25
CA GLY A 290 -4.26 17.68 -10.17
C GLY A 290 -4.75 17.28 -8.77
N ASN A 291 -5.91 16.63 -8.65
CA ASN A 291 -6.52 16.32 -7.35
C ASN A 291 -5.99 15.01 -6.75
N MET A 292 -6.19 14.86 -5.43
CA MET A 292 -6.18 13.55 -4.78
C MET A 292 -7.61 13.02 -4.69
N GLU A 293 -7.83 11.80 -5.14
CA GLU A 293 -9.17 11.22 -5.28
C GLU A 293 -9.25 9.83 -4.69
N VAL A 294 -10.44 9.47 -4.22
CA VAL A 294 -10.78 8.13 -3.73
C VAL A 294 -12.01 7.61 -4.44
N ARG A 295 -11.98 6.32 -4.77
CA ARG A 295 -13.11 5.53 -5.27
C ARG A 295 -13.36 4.34 -4.36
N VAL A 296 -14.64 4.07 -4.09
CA VAL A 296 -15.10 2.89 -3.34
C VAL A 296 -15.97 2.03 -4.26
N ALA A 297 -15.64 0.74 -4.38
CA ALA A 297 -16.37 -0.20 -5.21
C ALA A 297 -16.56 -1.55 -4.48
N HIS A 298 -17.60 -2.29 -4.85
CA HIS A 298 -17.81 -3.66 -4.37
C HIS A 298 -16.75 -4.65 -4.87
N HIS A 299 -16.11 -4.36 -6.01
CA HIS A 299 -15.11 -5.20 -6.64
C HIS A 299 -14.17 -4.33 -7.50
N PRO A 300 -12.89 -4.68 -7.69
CA PRO A 300 -11.93 -3.82 -8.40
C PRO A 300 -12.30 -3.58 -9.86
N THR A 301 -13.01 -4.50 -10.50
CA THR A 301 -13.50 -4.33 -11.88
C THR A 301 -14.55 -3.23 -12.03
N SER A 302 -15.16 -2.79 -10.92
CA SER A 302 -16.22 -1.77 -10.88
C SER A 302 -15.69 -0.38 -10.52
N LEU A 303 -14.38 -0.22 -10.29
CA LEU A 303 -13.77 1.07 -9.91
C LEU A 303 -14.05 2.20 -10.92
N GLY A 304 -14.12 1.88 -12.22
CA GLY A 304 -14.40 2.88 -13.26
C GLY A 304 -15.77 3.55 -13.15
N ALA A 305 -16.76 2.86 -12.56
CA ALA A 305 -18.11 3.37 -12.34
C ALA A 305 -18.37 3.84 -10.90
N ALA A 306 -17.40 3.65 -10.00
CA ALA A 306 -17.52 4.05 -8.61
C ALA A 306 -17.61 5.58 -8.46
N PRO A 307 -18.34 6.08 -7.45
CA PRO A 307 -18.35 7.50 -7.13
C PRO A 307 -16.94 7.98 -6.76
N VAL A 308 -16.65 9.25 -7.07
CA VAL A 308 -15.36 9.88 -6.81
C VAL A 308 -15.49 10.85 -5.65
N THR A 309 -14.63 10.69 -4.65
CA THR A 309 -14.46 11.68 -3.57
C THR A 309 -13.15 12.42 -3.77
N THR A 310 -13.19 13.74 -3.89
CA THR A 310 -11.97 14.57 -3.90
C THR A 310 -11.46 14.74 -2.47
N VAL A 311 -10.37 14.06 -2.14
CA VAL A 311 -9.70 14.16 -0.83
C VAL A 311 -8.96 15.48 -0.74
N VAL A 312 -8.19 15.83 -1.77
CA VAL A 312 -7.48 17.11 -1.84
C VAL A 312 -7.76 17.73 -3.19
N ARG A 313 -8.22 18.98 -3.19
CA ARG A 313 -8.40 19.76 -4.41
C ARG A 313 -7.10 20.50 -4.70
N HIS A 314 -6.61 20.40 -5.94
CA HIS A 314 -5.48 21.20 -6.37
C HIS A 314 -5.78 22.70 -6.24
N ASP A 315 -4.80 23.46 -5.75
CA ASP A 315 -4.86 24.92 -5.69
C ASP A 315 -3.49 25.54 -5.99
N GLU A 316 -3.45 26.86 -6.11
CA GLU A 316 -2.19 27.61 -6.19
C GLU A 316 -1.44 27.60 -4.86
N TRP A 317 -0.13 27.80 -4.94
CA TRP A 317 0.70 27.92 -3.74
C TRP A 317 0.35 29.20 -2.96
N PRO A 318 0.18 29.11 -1.63
CA PRO A 318 0.04 30.28 -0.79
C PRO A 318 1.38 31.02 -0.64
N GLU A 319 1.30 32.25 -0.14
CA GLU A 319 2.48 33.02 0.30
C GLU A 319 2.34 33.32 1.80
N PRO A 320 3.21 32.76 2.68
CA PRO A 320 4.35 31.89 2.36
C PRO A 320 3.94 30.44 2.02
N ALA A 321 4.78 29.73 1.25
CA ALA A 321 4.50 28.41 0.68
C ALA A 321 4.24 27.30 1.71
N GLU A 322 4.76 27.44 2.93
CA GLU A 322 4.58 26.48 4.02
C GLU A 322 3.17 26.53 4.63
N SER A 323 2.44 27.62 4.39
CA SER A 323 1.11 27.87 4.94
C SER A 323 0.14 26.76 4.55
N LEU A 324 -0.69 26.36 5.51
CA LEU A 324 -1.79 25.43 5.27
C LEU A 324 -3.11 26.12 5.57
N PRO A 325 -4.16 25.88 4.77
CA PRO A 325 -5.47 26.44 5.06
C PRO A 325 -6.06 25.80 6.33
N PRO A 326 -7.17 26.33 6.87
CA PRO A 326 -7.86 25.73 8.01
C PRO A 326 -8.18 24.23 7.78
N PRO A 327 -8.29 23.40 8.83
CA PRO A 327 -8.44 21.94 8.68
C PRO A 327 -9.60 21.46 7.79
N TYR A 328 -10.68 22.23 7.66
CA TYR A 328 -11.87 21.90 6.86
C TYR A 328 -11.77 22.37 5.40
N ASP A 329 -10.69 23.06 5.03
CA ASP A 329 -10.38 23.40 3.64
C ASP A 329 -9.32 22.41 3.14
N ASN A 330 -9.72 21.56 2.21
CA ASN A 330 -8.91 20.48 1.66
C ASN A 330 -8.13 20.89 0.39
N ARG A 331 -7.88 22.18 0.20
CA ARG A 331 -7.04 22.68 -0.89
C ARG A 331 -5.56 22.53 -0.58
N LEU A 332 -4.79 22.11 -1.57
CA LEU A 332 -3.34 22.00 -1.47
C LEU A 332 -2.68 22.21 -2.84
N ALA A 333 -1.55 22.92 -2.84
CA ALA A 333 -0.74 23.09 -4.03
C ALA A 333 0.12 21.86 -4.30
N GLN A 334 0.14 21.42 -5.57
CA GLN A 334 0.92 20.28 -6.09
C GLN A 334 0.85 19.02 -5.20
N PRO A 335 -0.34 18.50 -4.89
CA PRO A 335 -0.46 17.25 -4.15
C PRO A 335 -0.08 16.06 -5.04
N TYR A 336 0.38 14.97 -4.43
CA TYR A 336 0.55 13.65 -5.05
C TYR A 336 0.65 12.59 -3.94
N GLY A 337 0.88 11.32 -4.25
CA GLY A 337 0.88 10.27 -3.24
C GLY A 337 -0.55 9.78 -2.99
N GLY A 338 -1.02 9.82 -1.74
CA GLY A 338 -2.38 9.42 -1.39
C GLY A 338 -2.46 8.00 -0.84
N TYR A 339 -1.57 7.65 0.09
CA TYR A 339 -1.49 6.29 0.61
C TYR A 339 -2.44 6.09 1.78
N ILE A 340 -3.23 5.02 1.70
CA ILE A 340 -4.23 4.68 2.72
C ILE A 340 -3.52 4.04 3.90
N SER A 341 -3.76 4.59 5.09
CA SER A 341 -3.24 4.09 6.35
C SER A 341 -3.92 2.78 6.76
N PRO A 342 -3.20 1.83 7.39
CA PRO A 342 -3.82 0.77 8.17
C PRO A 342 -4.77 1.34 9.21
N GLY A 343 -5.78 0.57 9.63
CA GLY A 343 -6.81 1.04 10.59
C GLY A 343 -7.92 1.90 9.97
N SER A 344 -7.76 2.36 8.73
CA SER A 344 -8.83 3.04 7.98
C SER A 344 -10.10 2.19 7.87
N THR A 345 -11.26 2.83 7.98
CA THR A 345 -12.60 2.22 7.79
C THR A 345 -13.31 2.87 6.61
N ILE A 346 -14.40 2.28 6.13
CA ILE A 346 -15.17 2.91 5.05
C ILE A 346 -15.84 4.24 5.43
N ASP A 347 -15.96 4.53 6.72
CA ASP A 347 -16.52 5.78 7.23
C ASP A 347 -15.44 6.81 7.63
N GLU A 348 -14.19 6.38 7.73
CA GLU A 348 -13.04 7.26 8.02
C GLU A 348 -11.77 6.63 7.44
N LEU A 349 -11.42 7.01 6.21
CA LEU A 349 -10.12 6.70 5.63
C LEU A 349 -9.08 7.71 6.11
N ARG A 350 -7.89 7.24 6.46
CA ARG A 350 -6.72 8.09 6.71
C ARG A 350 -5.77 8.03 5.52
N ILE A 351 -5.55 9.17 4.87
CA ILE A 351 -4.83 9.27 3.60
C ILE A 351 -3.64 10.21 3.75
N PHE A 352 -2.48 9.75 3.29
CA PHE A 352 -1.21 10.43 3.40
C PHE A 352 -0.82 11.00 2.02
N VAL A 353 -0.87 12.32 1.92
CA VAL A 353 -0.67 13.07 0.68
C VAL A 353 0.66 13.80 0.74
N SER A 354 1.52 13.57 -0.25
CA SER A 354 2.76 14.31 -0.43
C SER A 354 2.51 15.69 -1.04
N GLN A 355 3.37 16.63 -0.71
CA GLN A 355 3.34 17.99 -1.21
C GLN A 355 4.77 18.42 -1.53
N TRP A 356 4.99 18.95 -2.74
CA TRP A 356 6.31 19.42 -3.18
C TRP A 356 6.22 20.71 -3.99
N ASP A 357 6.83 21.80 -3.51
CA ASP A 357 6.99 23.02 -4.30
C ASP A 357 8.15 22.89 -5.29
N THR A 358 7.82 22.63 -6.55
CA THR A 358 8.82 22.48 -7.61
C THR A 358 9.40 23.80 -8.10
N ARG A 359 8.81 24.95 -7.73
CA ARG A 359 9.27 26.30 -8.10
C ARG A 359 10.44 26.72 -7.21
N ALA A 360 10.28 26.51 -5.92
CA ALA A 360 11.25 26.85 -4.90
C ALA A 360 12.14 25.64 -4.60
N ARG A 361 13.02 25.28 -5.55
CA ARG A 361 13.99 24.16 -5.43
C ARG A 361 14.77 24.13 -4.11
N GLN A 362 14.82 25.24 -3.37
CA GLN A 362 15.68 25.39 -2.21
C GLN A 362 14.95 25.65 -0.87
N ASN A 363 13.70 26.14 -0.85
CA ASN A 363 13.06 26.52 0.43
C ASN A 363 11.59 26.08 0.54
N GLY A 364 10.99 25.54 -0.53
CA GLY A 364 9.60 25.13 -0.47
C GLY A 364 9.39 23.80 0.25
N PRO A 365 8.19 23.54 0.77
CA PRO A 365 7.92 22.32 1.52
C PRO A 365 8.05 21.08 0.63
N TYR A 366 8.61 20.03 1.22
CA TYR A 366 8.67 18.68 0.69
C TYR A 366 8.34 17.71 1.82
N ARG A 367 7.05 17.39 1.92
CA ARG A 367 6.42 16.82 3.13
C ARG A 367 5.25 15.92 2.80
N VAL A 368 4.83 15.15 3.80
CA VAL A 368 3.62 14.31 3.78
C VAL A 368 2.62 14.82 4.81
N ILE A 369 1.36 14.95 4.40
CA ILE A 369 0.25 15.50 5.18
C ILE A 369 -0.85 14.46 5.28
N GLN A 370 -1.36 14.27 6.49
CA GLN A 370 -2.45 13.33 6.77
C GLN A 370 -3.81 14.02 6.67
N PHE A 371 -4.74 13.34 6.01
CA PHE A 371 -6.14 13.71 5.87
C PHE A 371 -7.04 12.57 6.37
N ALA A 372 -8.19 12.92 6.94
CA ALA A 372 -9.30 12.00 7.17
C ALA A 372 -10.41 12.28 6.15
N VAL A 373 -11.02 11.25 5.59
CA VAL A 373 -12.13 11.39 4.66
C VAL A 373 -13.18 10.31 4.91
N ASN A 374 -14.45 10.71 4.88
CA ASN A 374 -15.55 9.77 4.70
C ASN A 374 -15.90 9.74 3.20
N PRO A 375 -15.45 8.75 2.42
CA PRO A 375 -15.70 8.72 0.99
C PRO A 375 -17.18 8.49 0.67
N PHE A 376 -17.62 8.97 -0.50
CA PHE A 376 -18.85 8.49 -1.12
C PHE A 376 -18.75 6.99 -1.38
N LYS A 377 -19.83 6.27 -1.07
CA LYS A 377 -19.96 4.83 -1.32
C LYS A 377 -20.91 4.59 -2.49
N PRO A 378 -20.82 3.44 -3.17
CA PRO A 378 -21.72 3.13 -4.28
C PRO A 378 -23.20 3.01 -3.86
N TRP A 379 -23.48 2.95 -2.55
CA TRP A 379 -24.82 2.98 -1.95
C TRP A 379 -25.14 4.30 -1.23
N SER A 380 -24.24 5.29 -1.25
CA SER A 380 -24.55 6.63 -0.73
C SER A 380 -25.55 7.29 -1.67
N ASP A 381 -26.57 7.94 -1.11
CA ASP A 381 -27.43 8.83 -1.89
C ASP A 381 -26.58 9.96 -2.49
N PRO A 382 -26.77 10.30 -3.77
CA PRO A 382 -25.96 11.30 -4.48
C PRO A 382 -26.11 12.73 -3.93
#